data_AF-A0A183EUK7-F1
#
_entry.id   AF-A0A183EUK7-F1
#
_cell.length_a   1.000
_cell.length_b   1.000
_cell.length_c   1.000
_cell.angle_alpha   90.00
_cell.angle_beta   90.00
_cell.angle_gamma   90.00
#
_symmetry.space_group_name_H-M   'P 1'
#
loop_
_entity.id
_entity.type
_entity.pdbx_description
1 polymer ?
#
loop_
_entity_poly.entity_id
_entity_poly.type
_entity_poly.pdbx_seq_one_letter_code
_entity_poly.pdbx_strand_id
1 'polypeptide(L)'
;MLIELLSSTLPWKGMTRRDSGHLKEVVSDRVLLAGCPDCFSQINNHLKSLTYSDTPNYDTFRTKFTKELSKLKIKPTDPFEWNEKGAMKADAPNVRENEKDVKVEIDKMDDTDTSRIVDESVESVASSGLSLTTDVATENTLEILNPRKK
;
A
#
# COMPACT_ATOMS: atom_id res chain seq x y z
N MET A 1 -3.27 -0.02 3.56
CA MET A 1 -2.85 1.00 4.54
C MET A 1 -2.55 0.39 5.90
N LEU A 2 -3.52 -0.10 6.68
CA LEU A 2 -3.25 -0.58 8.05
C LEU A 2 -2.19 -1.70 8.12
N ILE A 3 -2.24 -2.66 7.20
CA ILE A 3 -1.23 -3.72 7.10
C ILE A 3 0.16 -3.12 6.89
N GLU A 4 0.29 -2.17 5.96
CA GLU A 4 1.55 -1.51 5.64
C GLU A 4 2.11 -0.68 6.81
N LEU A 5 1.24 -0.08 7.63
CA LEU A 5 1.68 0.62 8.85
C LEU A 5 2.31 -0.35 9.86
N LEU A 6 1.86 -1.61 9.88
CA LEU A 6 2.40 -2.64 10.77
C LEU A 6 3.63 -3.35 10.17
N SER A 7 3.60 -3.64 8.87
CA SER A 7 4.63 -4.43 8.19
C SER A 7 5.69 -3.60 7.49
N SER A 8 5.56 -2.26 7.45
CA SER A 8 6.38 -1.29 6.69
C SER A 8 6.39 -1.45 5.16
N THR A 9 5.76 -2.50 4.63
CA THR A 9 5.73 -2.82 3.20
C THR A 9 4.55 -3.70 2.82
N LEU A 10 4.15 -3.63 1.56
CA LEU A 10 3.17 -4.54 0.96
C LEU A 10 3.85 -5.47 -0.06
N PRO A 11 3.30 -6.66 -0.32
CA PRO A 11 3.89 -7.62 -1.27
C PRO A 11 4.11 -7.07 -2.68
N TRP A 12 3.31 -6.09 -3.11
CA TRP A 12 3.38 -5.47 -4.43
C TRP A 12 4.15 -4.15 -4.48
N LYS A 13 4.94 -3.82 -3.44
CA LYS A 13 5.76 -2.61 -3.44
C LYS A 13 6.76 -2.64 -4.61
N GLY A 14 6.78 -1.57 -5.41
CA GLY A 14 7.67 -1.44 -6.57
C GLY A 14 7.25 -2.23 -7.83
N MET A 15 6.10 -2.91 -7.81
CA MET A 15 5.60 -3.66 -8.97
C MET A 15 4.81 -2.76 -9.94
N THR A 16 4.71 -3.19 -11.21
CA THR A 16 3.85 -2.52 -12.19
C THR A 16 2.37 -2.65 -11.81
N ARG A 17 1.49 -1.80 -12.38
CA ARG A 17 0.04 -1.87 -12.14
C ARG A 17 -0.54 -3.25 -12.50
N ARG A 18 -0.06 -3.87 -13.58
CA ARG A 18 -0.53 -5.18 -14.03
C ARG A 18 -0.14 -6.26 -13.03
N ASP A 19 1.13 -6.30 -12.66
CA ASP A 19 1.66 -7.34 -11.77
C ASP A 19 1.12 -7.21 -10.35
N SER A 20 1.00 -5.98 -9.84
CA SER A 20 0.39 -5.70 -8.55
C SER A 20 -1.09 -6.08 -8.50
N GLY A 21 -1.82 -5.90 -9.61
CA GLY A 21 -3.21 -6.36 -9.76
C GLY A 21 -3.30 -7.88 -9.64
N HIS A 22 -2.51 -8.60 -10.43
CA HIS A 22 -2.46 -10.06 -10.39
C HIS A 22 -2.06 -10.58 -9.00
N LEU A 23 -1.04 -9.98 -8.38
CA LEU A 23 -0.57 -10.39 -7.05
C LEU A 23 -1.66 -10.22 -5.98
N LYS A 24 -2.47 -9.16 -6.05
CA LYS A 24 -3.59 -8.94 -5.11
C LYS A 24 -4.68 -10.01 -5.22
N GLU A 25 -4.87 -10.60 -6.40
CA GLU A 25 -5.86 -11.65 -6.62
C GLU A 25 -5.38 -13.00 -6.07
N VAL A 26 -4.08 -13.29 -6.18
CA VAL A 26 -3.52 -14.61 -5.85
C VAL A 26 -2.90 -14.70 -4.45
N VAL A 27 -2.56 -13.55 -3.83
CA VAL A 27 -1.91 -13.56 -2.51
C VAL A 27 -2.83 -14.18 -1.46
N SER A 28 -2.31 -15.15 -0.73
CA SER A 28 -3.06 -15.77 0.36
C SER A 28 -3.22 -14.82 1.55
N ASP A 29 -4.36 -14.89 2.23
CA ASP A 29 -4.63 -14.08 3.43
C ASP A 29 -3.63 -14.37 4.54
N ARG A 30 -3.14 -15.60 4.64
CA ARG A 30 -2.10 -15.99 5.60
C ARG A 30 -0.82 -15.19 5.42
N VAL A 31 -0.41 -14.95 4.17
CA VAL A 31 0.80 -14.18 3.85
C VAL A 31 0.54 -12.68 4.05
N LEU A 32 -0.60 -12.19 3.55
CA LEU A 32 -0.94 -10.77 3.60
C LEU A 32 -1.16 -10.26 5.04
N LEU A 33 -1.73 -11.09 5.90
CA LEU A 33 -2.09 -10.74 7.28
C LEU A 33 -1.09 -11.28 8.32
N ALA A 34 0.10 -11.71 7.88
CA ALA A 34 1.14 -12.19 8.78
C ALA A 34 1.52 -11.08 9.78
N GLY A 35 1.53 -11.40 11.08
CA GLY A 35 1.84 -10.44 12.15
C GLY A 35 0.72 -9.43 12.46
N CYS A 36 -0.41 -9.47 11.75
CA CYS A 36 -1.55 -8.62 12.07
C CYS A 36 -2.40 -9.23 13.21
N PRO A 37 -3.09 -8.40 14.03
CA PRO A 37 -4.07 -8.88 15.00
C PRO A 37 -5.20 -9.71 14.35
N ASP A 38 -5.77 -10.65 15.09
CA ASP A 38 -6.83 -11.57 14.60
C ASP A 38 -8.05 -10.84 14.02
N CYS A 39 -8.31 -9.61 14.49
CA CYS A 39 -9.41 -8.79 13.98
C CYS A 39 -9.28 -8.48 12.48
N PHE A 40 -8.05 -8.40 11.94
CA PHE A 40 -7.80 -8.14 10.53
C PHE A 40 -8.34 -9.26 9.64
N SER A 41 -8.15 -10.52 10.03
CA SER A 41 -8.67 -11.67 9.28
C SER A 41 -10.20 -11.65 9.24
N GLN A 42 -10.84 -11.35 10.37
CA GLN A 42 -12.30 -11.27 10.45
C GLN A 42 -12.87 -10.12 9.59
N ILE A 43 -12.21 -8.96 9.59
CA ILE A 43 -12.61 -7.81 8.77
C ILE A 43 -12.39 -8.11 7.29
N ASN A 44 -11.23 -8.68 6.92
CA ASN A 44 -10.90 -9.04 5.54
C ASN A 44 -11.92 -10.03 4.96
N ASN A 45 -12.29 -11.06 5.72
CA ASN A 45 -13.31 -12.03 5.30
C ASN A 45 -14.68 -11.38 5.09
N HIS A 46 -15.06 -10.44 5.97
CA HIS A 46 -16.30 -9.70 5.78
C HIS A 46 -16.23 -8.82 4.53
N LEU A 47 -15.15 -8.06 4.32
CA LEU A 47 -14.98 -7.21 3.14
C LEU A 47 -15.02 -8.02 1.83
N LYS A 48 -14.40 -9.21 1.80
CA LYS A 48 -14.45 -10.11 0.64
C LYS A 48 -15.85 -10.67 0.35
N SER A 49 -16.73 -10.71 1.35
CA SER A 49 -18.11 -11.18 1.17
C SER A 49 -19.06 -10.11 0.61
N LEU A 50 -18.65 -8.84 0.61
CA LEU A 50 -19.47 -7.73 0.16
C LEU A 50 -19.40 -7.57 -1.36
N THR A 51 -20.52 -7.16 -1.93
CA THR A 51 -20.64 -6.71 -3.32
C THR A 51 -20.83 -5.20 -3.37
N TYR A 52 -20.85 -4.63 -4.59
CA TYR A 52 -21.02 -3.19 -4.79
C TYR A 52 -22.30 -2.61 -4.16
N SER A 53 -23.38 -3.40 -4.10
CA SER A 53 -24.67 -2.92 -3.57
C SER A 53 -24.77 -3.01 -2.05
N ASP A 54 -23.84 -3.73 -1.42
CA ASP A 54 -23.90 -3.98 0.02
C ASP A 54 -23.31 -2.81 0.80
N THR A 55 -24.00 -2.42 1.88
CA THR A 55 -23.46 -1.43 2.82
C THR A 55 -22.63 -2.13 3.91
N PRO A 56 -21.33 -1.82 4.05
CA PRO A 56 -20.51 -2.41 5.10
C PRO A 56 -21.01 -2.02 6.50
N ASN A 57 -20.98 -2.96 7.45
CA ASN A 57 -21.32 -2.66 8.84
C ASN A 57 -20.11 -2.04 9.57
N TYR A 58 -19.98 -0.71 9.51
CA TYR A 58 -18.86 0.02 10.10
C TYR A 58 -18.80 -0.08 11.63
N ASP A 59 -19.94 -0.19 12.32
CA ASP A 59 -19.99 -0.37 13.77
C ASP A 59 -19.30 -1.66 14.22
N THR A 60 -19.44 -2.71 13.41
CA THR A 60 -18.76 -3.99 13.65
C THR A 60 -17.24 -3.84 13.55
N PHE A 61 -16.73 -3.10 12.57
CA PHE A 61 -15.30 -2.85 12.43
C PHE A 61 -14.76 -2.04 13.62
N ARG A 62 -15.45 -0.96 13.98
CA ARG A 62 -15.09 -0.11 15.13
C ARG A 62 -15.02 -0.94 16.42
N THR A 63 -16.01 -1.80 16.63
CA THR A 63 -16.06 -2.68 17.81
C THR A 63 -14.89 -3.66 17.84
N LYS A 64 -14.53 -4.25 16.70
CA LYS A 64 -13.39 -5.17 16.59
C LYS A 64 -12.07 -4.48 16.92
N PHE A 65 -11.81 -3.29 16.36
CA PHE A 65 -10.60 -2.53 16.68
C PHE A 65 -10.54 -2.09 18.14
N THR A 66 -11.67 -1.59 18.68
CA THR A 66 -11.72 -1.15 20.08
C THR A 66 -11.43 -2.30 21.05
N LYS A 67 -11.90 -3.52 20.74
CA LYS A 67 -11.60 -4.72 21.52
C LYS A 67 -10.11 -5.08 21.50
N GLU A 68 -9.47 -5.04 20.33
CA GLU A 68 -8.02 -5.29 20.23
C GLU A 68 -7.19 -4.22 20.94
N LEU A 69 -7.55 -2.94 20.81
CA LEU A 69 -6.89 -1.86 21.55
C LEU A 69 -7.02 -2.04 23.06
N SER A 70 -8.20 -2.44 23.53
CA SER A 70 -8.45 -2.71 24.95
C SER A 70 -7.62 -3.91 25.45
N LYS A 71 -7.46 -4.96 24.64
CA LYS A 71 -6.62 -6.12 24.93
C LYS A 71 -5.14 -5.74 25.03
N LEU A 72 -4.68 -4.83 24.17
CA LEU A 72 -3.33 -4.27 24.19
C LEU A 72 -3.13 -3.18 25.25
N LYS A 73 -4.18 -2.82 26.00
CA LYS A 73 -4.19 -1.75 27.03
C LYS A 73 -3.78 -0.37 26.48
N ILE A 74 -4.01 -0.15 25.18
CA ILE A 74 -3.74 1.13 24.51
C ILE A 74 -4.92 2.06 24.75
N LYS A 75 -4.64 3.27 25.23
CA LYS A 75 -5.63 4.32 25.44
C LYS A 75 -5.62 5.28 24.25
N PRO A 76 -6.77 5.91 23.94
CA PRO A 76 -6.82 6.95 22.91
C PRO A 76 -6.03 8.21 23.28
N THR A 77 -5.62 8.34 24.54
CA THR A 77 -4.78 9.43 25.05
C THR A 77 -3.29 9.16 24.92
N ASP A 78 -2.89 7.94 24.52
CA ASP A 78 -1.49 7.58 24.42
C ASP A 78 -0.82 8.36 23.28
N PRO A 79 0.44 8.78 23.45
CA PRO A 79 1.16 9.49 22.40
C PRO A 79 1.37 8.59 21.18
N PHE A 80 1.24 9.18 19.99
CA PHE A 80 1.69 8.53 18.77
C PHE A 80 3.22 8.47 18.71
N GLU A 81 3.76 7.59 17.88
CA GLU A 81 5.21 7.35 17.74
C GLU A 81 6.00 8.64 17.44
N TRP A 82 5.44 9.54 16.64
CA TRP A 82 6.09 10.81 16.29
C TRP A 82 6.04 11.87 17.41
N ASN A 83 5.24 11.65 18.46
CA ASN A 83 5.15 12.57 19.61
C ASN A 83 6.19 12.24 20.69
N GLU A 84 6.82 11.07 20.64
CA GLU A 84 7.84 10.68 21.60
C GLU A 84 9.20 11.25 21.21
N LYS A 85 9.59 12.36 21.83
CA LYS A 85 10.99 12.77 21.89
C LYS A 85 11.75 11.82 22.82
N GLY A 86 12.10 10.63 22.33
CA GLY A 86 13.15 9.78 22.91
C GLY A 86 12.73 8.56 23.74
N ALA A 87 11.49 8.07 23.64
CA ALA A 87 11.06 6.86 24.38
C ALA A 87 10.90 5.62 23.49
N MET A 88 11.90 5.32 22.65
CA MET A 88 12.12 3.93 22.22
C MET A 88 12.57 3.09 23.43
N LYS A 89 11.63 2.73 24.29
CA LYS A 89 11.78 1.70 25.32
C LYS A 89 10.50 0.90 25.45
N ALA A 90 10.36 -0.14 24.62
CA ALA A 90 10.00 -1.49 25.07
C ALA A 90 10.13 -2.48 23.89
N ASP A 91 11.02 -3.46 24.10
CA ASP A 91 11.00 -4.83 23.56
C ASP A 91 11.18 -5.05 22.04
N ALA A 92 12.40 -4.80 21.56
CA ALA A 92 12.95 -5.54 20.44
C ALA A 92 13.64 -6.83 20.95
N PRO A 93 13.39 -8.02 20.37
CA PRO A 93 14.18 -9.20 20.68
C PRO A 93 15.62 -9.00 20.19
N ASN A 94 16.56 -9.18 21.12
CA ASN A 94 17.99 -9.03 20.93
C ASN A 94 18.54 -10.11 19.98
N VAL A 95 18.57 -9.83 18.68
CA VAL A 95 19.41 -10.58 17.73
C VAL A 95 20.80 -9.96 17.82
N ARG A 96 21.68 -10.61 18.58
CA ARG A 96 23.11 -10.32 18.56
C ARG A 96 23.71 -10.85 17.26
N GLU A 97 23.82 -10.01 16.25
CA GLU A 97 24.73 -10.27 15.12
C GLU A 97 26.12 -9.76 15.50
N ASN A 98 26.99 -10.70 15.86
CA ASN A 98 28.42 -10.49 15.85
C ASN A 98 28.90 -10.61 14.40
N GLU A 99 28.98 -9.50 13.67
CA GLU A 99 29.78 -9.45 12.44
C GLU A 99 30.90 -8.44 12.62
N LYS A 100 32.13 -8.97 12.55
CA LYS A 100 33.36 -8.21 12.66
C LYS A 100 33.52 -7.35 11.41
N ASP A 101 33.83 -6.07 11.61
CA ASP A 101 34.24 -5.14 10.58
C ASP A 101 35.36 -5.74 9.69
N VAL A 102 35.02 -6.11 8.45
CA VAL A 102 36.01 -6.29 7.39
C VAL A 102 36.09 -4.98 6.63
N LYS A 103 37.06 -4.15 7.00
CA LYS A 103 37.46 -2.96 6.25
C LYS A 103 38.10 -3.41 4.94
N VAL A 104 37.33 -3.43 3.86
CA VAL A 104 37.87 -3.60 2.50
C VAL A 104 38.35 -2.23 2.03
N GLU A 105 39.67 -2.04 1.94
CA GLU A 105 40.28 -0.89 1.30
C GLU A 105 40.02 -0.99 -0.21
N ILE A 106 39.19 -0.08 -0.73
CA ILE A 106 38.98 0.09 -2.17
C ILE A 106 40.17 0.88 -2.69
N ASP A 107 41.06 0.19 -3.41
CA ASP A 107 42.09 0.82 -4.20
C ASP A 107 41.45 1.80 -5.20
N LYS A 108 41.98 3.03 -5.19
CA LYS A 108 41.65 4.06 -6.18
C LYS A 108 42.20 3.60 -7.52
N MET A 109 41.34 3.30 -8.48
CA MET A 109 41.74 3.13 -9.87
C MET A 109 40.89 4.02 -10.77
N ASP A 110 41.58 4.65 -11.71
CA ASP A 110 41.21 5.86 -12.45
C ASP A 110 39.88 5.78 -13.21
N ASP A 111 39.22 6.93 -13.17
CA ASP A 111 38.04 7.33 -13.90
C ASP A 111 38.27 7.19 -15.42
N THR A 112 37.62 6.19 -16.03
CA THR A 112 37.60 6.03 -17.49
C THR A 112 36.19 6.29 -18.00
N ASP A 113 36.00 7.53 -18.42
CA ASP A 113 35.05 8.08 -19.38
C ASP A 113 34.17 7.05 -20.12
N THR A 114 32.87 7.01 -19.78
CA THR A 114 31.83 6.45 -20.65
C THR A 114 30.93 7.57 -21.14
N SER A 115 31.46 8.35 -22.07
CA SER A 115 30.70 9.17 -23.00
C SER A 115 29.65 8.32 -23.74
N ARG A 116 28.45 8.20 -23.16
CA ARG A 116 27.29 7.61 -23.83
C ARG A 116 26.64 8.69 -24.69
N ILE A 117 27.03 8.73 -25.95
CA ILE A 117 26.40 9.52 -27.00
C ILE A 117 24.95 9.03 -27.12
N VAL A 118 24.00 9.92 -26.83
CA VAL A 118 22.56 9.69 -27.02
C VAL A 118 22.26 9.95 -28.48
N ASP A 119 21.91 8.90 -29.22
CA ASP A 119 21.45 9.04 -30.60
C ASP A 119 19.96 9.40 -30.57
N GLU A 120 19.68 10.65 -30.91
CA GLU A 120 18.35 11.24 -31.07
C GLU A 120 17.84 10.88 -32.47
N SER A 121 17.18 9.73 -32.60
CA SER A 121 16.40 9.41 -33.79
C SER A 121 14.98 9.00 -33.39
N VAL A 122 14.10 10.00 -33.33
CA VAL A 122 12.65 9.85 -33.31
C VAL A 122 12.14 9.94 -34.75
N GLU A 123 12.07 8.80 -35.44
CA GLU A 123 11.34 8.73 -36.72
C GLU A 123 9.84 8.76 -36.46
N SER A 124 9.20 9.84 -36.91
CA SER A 124 7.75 9.99 -36.91
C SER A 124 7.17 9.28 -38.12
N VAL A 125 6.59 8.09 -37.90
CA VAL A 125 5.73 7.44 -38.90
C VAL A 125 4.33 8.00 -38.75
N ALA A 126 3.94 8.87 -39.68
CA ALA A 126 2.57 9.34 -39.85
C ALA A 126 1.68 8.19 -40.35
N SER A 127 0.98 7.53 -39.42
CA SER A 127 -0.12 6.63 -39.79
C SER A 127 -1.37 7.46 -40.03
N SER A 128 -1.70 7.61 -41.31
CA SER A 128 -2.97 8.15 -41.79
C SER A 128 -4.05 7.09 -41.59
N GLY A 129 -4.92 7.26 -40.60
CA GLY A 129 -5.99 6.31 -40.30
C GLY A 129 -7.11 6.93 -39.48
N LEU A 130 -8.06 7.55 -40.20
CA LEU A 130 -9.45 7.88 -39.86
C LEU A 130 -9.89 7.70 -38.38
N SER A 131 -10.03 8.82 -37.67
CA SER A 131 -10.67 8.90 -36.35
C SER A 131 -12.19 8.90 -36.50
N LEU A 132 -12.85 7.82 -36.05
CA LEU A 132 -14.30 7.79 -35.81
C LEU A 132 -14.51 8.08 -34.33
N THR A 133 -14.87 9.32 -34.01
CA THR A 133 -15.21 9.75 -32.65
C THR A 133 -16.68 9.43 -32.36
N THR A 134 -16.94 8.44 -31.50
CA THR A 134 -18.21 8.33 -30.79
C THR A 134 -18.01 7.55 -29.49
N ASP A 135 -18.52 8.13 -28.40
CA ASP A 135 -18.78 7.55 -27.07
C ASP A 135 -17.61 7.47 -26.08
N VAL A 136 -17.01 8.64 -25.79
CA VAL A 136 -16.47 8.91 -24.45
C VAL A 136 -17.67 9.29 -23.57
N ALA A 137 -18.13 8.36 -22.73
CA ALA A 137 -19.16 8.64 -21.74
C ALA A 137 -18.63 9.67 -20.74
N THR A 138 -19.18 10.88 -20.80
CA THR A 138 -18.92 11.98 -19.87
C THR A 138 -19.36 11.57 -18.47
N GLU A 139 -18.46 11.78 -17.52
CA GLU A 139 -18.60 11.54 -16.10
C GLU A 139 -19.94 12.09 -15.55
N ASN A 140 -20.77 11.19 -15.01
CA ASN A 140 -22.00 11.59 -14.31
C ASN A 140 -21.61 12.19 -12.95
N THR A 141 -21.43 13.50 -12.95
CA THR A 141 -21.34 14.31 -11.73
C THR A 141 -22.70 14.23 -11.01
N LEU A 142 -22.65 13.81 -9.74
CA LEU A 142 -23.72 13.91 -8.73
C LEU A 142 -24.56 15.18 -8.94
N GLU A 143 -25.79 15.08 -9.48
CA GLU A 143 -26.91 16.03 -9.33
C GLU A 143 -28.18 15.49 -10.00
N ILE A 144 -28.91 14.59 -9.34
CA ILE A 144 -30.37 14.47 -9.52
C ILE A 144 -30.99 14.25 -8.14
N LEU A 145 -31.06 15.33 -7.36
CA LEU A 145 -31.93 15.41 -6.19
C LEU A 145 -33.28 16.01 -6.62
N ASN A 146 -34.31 15.15 -6.59
CA ASN A 146 -35.75 15.44 -6.43
C ASN A 146 -36.48 16.32 -7.47
N PRO A 147 -37.35 15.72 -8.31
CA PRO A 147 -38.44 16.46 -8.93
C PRO A 147 -39.72 16.42 -8.07
N ARG A 148 -39.96 17.57 -7.43
CA ARG A 148 -41.28 18.20 -7.19
C ARG A 148 -42.22 17.63 -6.12
N LYS A 149 -42.19 18.32 -4.98
CA LYS A 149 -43.41 18.82 -4.31
C LYS A 149 -44.21 19.70 -5.29
N LYS A 150 -45.45 19.34 -5.56
CA LYS A 150 -46.65 20.20 -5.53
C LYS A 150 -47.89 19.34 -5.75
#